data_AF-A0A1X1A5N9-F1
#
_entry.id   AF-A0A1X1A5N9-F1
#
_cell.length_a   1.000
_cell.length_b   1.000
_cell.length_c   1.000
_cell.angle_alpha   90.00
_cell.angle_beta   90.00
_cell.angle_gamma   90.00
#
_symmetry.space_group_name_H-M   'P 1'
#
loop_
_entity.id
_entity.type
_entity.pdbx_description
1 polymer ?
#
loop_
_entity_poly.entity_id
_entity_poly.type
_entity_poly.pdbx_seq_one_letter_code
_entity_poly.pdbx_strand_id
1 'polypeptide(L)'
;MRFIQERSFIATFTSVTPGYLGILDSVEGTPGERKNAWLTIGSPSCVKEQQRFWFGYYEGQDAGYQVRTVMSGDDSAHRTIWDLSFNKSVGYYQKSDKPVLWRVRVEGAKLQMPEVRIYEDVTLAMPGQAMMSVANRAPWDEHYVGIGRPNTLYFRMDVQETNVPEFVNFDQYRRR
;
A
#
# COMPACT_ATOMS: atom_id res chain seq x y z
N MET A 1 -2.66 -16.36 13.81
CA MET A 1 -2.24 -15.99 12.44
C MET A 1 -0.85 -16.56 12.22
N ARG A 2 -0.55 -17.07 11.03
CA ARG A 2 0.76 -17.66 10.70
C ARG A 2 1.38 -16.91 9.52
N PHE A 3 2.61 -16.42 9.67
CA PHE A 3 3.36 -15.80 8.58
C PHE A 3 3.77 -16.85 7.54
N ILE A 4 3.64 -16.52 6.25
CA ILE A 4 4.05 -17.37 5.13
C ILE A 4 5.08 -16.62 4.28
N GLN A 5 6.34 -17.00 4.42
CA GLN A 5 7.45 -16.33 3.74
C GLN A 5 7.32 -16.39 2.21
N GLU A 6 7.03 -17.58 1.67
CA GLU A 6 6.96 -17.84 0.22
C GLU A 6 5.92 -16.99 -0.51
N ARG A 7 4.89 -16.51 0.21
CA ARG A 7 3.84 -15.64 -0.33
C ARG A 7 4.12 -14.16 -0.12
N SER A 8 5.16 -13.82 0.64
CA SER A 8 5.51 -12.45 1.00
C SER A 8 6.48 -11.85 -0.02
N PHE A 9 6.36 -10.54 -0.25
CA PHE A 9 7.13 -9.86 -1.29
C PHE A 9 7.37 -8.38 -0.97
N ILE A 10 8.30 -7.76 -1.71
CA ILE A 10 8.46 -6.30 -1.76
C ILE A 10 8.04 -5.80 -3.14
N ALA A 11 7.23 -4.76 -3.16
CA ALA A 11 6.76 -4.15 -4.40
C ALA A 11 6.63 -2.63 -4.31
N THR A 12 6.59 -2.00 -5.48
CA THR A 12 6.11 -0.63 -5.63
C THR A 12 4.75 -0.63 -6.34
N PHE A 13 3.96 0.41 -6.13
CA PHE A 13 2.62 0.55 -6.71
C PHE A 13 2.46 1.93 -7.34
N THR A 14 1.92 1.94 -8.56
CA THR A 14 1.59 3.15 -9.30
C THR A 14 0.12 3.07 -9.70
N SER A 15 -0.69 4.02 -9.26
CA SER A 15 -2.09 4.12 -9.71
C SER A 15 -2.12 4.45 -11.19
N VAL A 16 -2.83 3.61 -11.95
CA VAL A 16 -3.11 3.78 -13.38
C VAL A 16 -4.57 4.17 -13.64
N THR A 17 -5.31 4.46 -12.57
CA THR A 17 -6.73 4.81 -12.65
C THR A 17 -6.89 6.17 -13.33
N PRO A 18 -7.70 6.29 -14.39
CA PRO A 18 -7.95 7.57 -15.05
C PRO A 18 -8.45 8.63 -14.06
N GLY A 19 -7.85 9.83 -14.13
CA GLY A 19 -8.10 10.92 -13.18
C GLY A 19 -7.39 10.79 -11.84
N TYR A 20 -6.85 9.62 -11.49
CA TYR A 20 -6.15 9.36 -10.23
C TYR A 20 -4.75 8.76 -10.46
N LEU A 21 -4.08 9.16 -11.55
CA LEU A 21 -2.71 8.76 -11.84
C LEU A 21 -1.78 9.26 -10.74
N GLY A 22 -0.97 8.37 -10.19
CA GLY A 22 -0.15 8.71 -9.03
C GLY A 22 0.67 7.56 -8.49
N ILE A 23 1.50 7.86 -7.51
CA ILE A 23 2.34 6.87 -6.83
C ILE A 23 1.68 6.51 -5.52
N LEU A 24 1.58 5.21 -5.23
CA LEU A 24 1.18 4.76 -3.91
C LEU A 24 2.27 5.16 -2.93
N ASP A 25 1.88 5.93 -1.95
CA ASP A 25 2.76 6.50 -0.93
C ASP A 25 2.08 6.28 0.41
N SER A 26 2.82 6.55 1.46
CA SER A 26 2.39 6.26 2.80
C SER A 26 2.96 7.33 3.75
N VAL A 27 2.08 7.84 4.60
CA VAL A 27 2.30 8.64 5.82
C VAL A 27 2.35 7.89 7.19
N GLU A 28 3.52 7.48 7.71
CA GLU A 28 3.57 6.79 9.02
C GLU A 28 3.45 7.84 10.12
N GLY A 29 2.48 7.68 11.01
CA GLY A 29 2.57 8.27 12.33
C GLY A 29 3.44 7.41 13.23
N THR A 30 3.89 7.95 14.37
CA THR A 30 4.50 7.14 15.42
C THR A 30 3.58 5.95 15.79
N PRO A 31 4.14 4.78 16.13
CA PRO A 31 3.38 3.53 16.35
C PRO A 31 2.21 3.63 17.35
N GLY A 32 2.20 4.66 18.20
CA GLY A 32 1.15 4.91 19.19
C GLY A 32 -0.11 5.62 18.66
N GLU A 33 -0.03 6.38 17.56
CA GLU A 33 -1.11 7.32 17.19
C GLU A 33 -1.96 6.87 16.00
N ARG A 34 -1.38 6.14 15.04
CA ARG A 34 -2.09 5.68 13.82
C ARG A 34 -1.63 4.29 13.42
N LYS A 35 -2.18 3.29 14.12
CA LYS A 35 -1.92 1.87 13.90
C LYS A 35 -2.39 1.42 12.51
N ASN A 36 -1.46 1.34 11.54
CA ASN A 36 -1.41 0.30 10.51
C ASN A 36 -2.35 0.32 9.28
N ALA A 37 -3.03 1.41 8.93
CA ALA A 37 -3.69 1.52 7.61
C ALA A 37 -3.72 2.96 7.06
N TRP A 38 -2.82 3.27 6.14
CA TRP A 38 -2.45 4.65 5.78
C TRP A 38 -1.90 4.75 4.35
N LEU A 39 -2.49 3.98 3.42
CA LEU A 39 -2.13 4.04 2.01
C LEU A 39 -2.72 5.30 1.38
N THR A 40 -1.87 6.04 0.67
CA THR A 40 -2.21 7.29 -0.01
C THR A 40 -1.77 7.22 -1.47
N ILE A 41 -2.45 7.94 -2.35
CA ILE A 41 -1.98 8.19 -3.71
C ILE A 41 -1.54 9.65 -3.75
N GLY A 42 -0.26 9.87 -4.03
CA GLY A 42 0.31 11.19 -4.28
C GLY A 42 0.39 11.47 -5.79
N SER A 43 0.21 12.73 -6.17
CA SER A 43 0.54 13.16 -7.53
C SER A 43 2.02 12.86 -7.85
N PRO A 44 2.36 12.37 -9.06
CA PRO A 44 3.74 12.04 -9.42
C PRO A 44 4.72 13.21 -9.22
N SER A 45 4.25 14.45 -9.41
CA SER A 45 5.07 15.65 -9.23
C SER A 45 5.43 15.97 -7.77
N CYS A 46 4.82 15.28 -6.81
CA CYS A 46 4.97 15.53 -5.38
C CYS A 46 5.77 14.44 -4.67
N VAL A 47 5.97 13.31 -5.35
CA VAL A 47 6.71 12.16 -4.84
C VAL A 47 8.12 12.22 -5.43
N LYS A 48 9.09 12.53 -4.57
CA LYS A 48 10.51 12.63 -4.98
C LYS A 48 11.07 11.27 -5.39
N GLU A 49 10.67 10.22 -4.67
CA GLU A 49 11.10 8.84 -4.90
C GLU A 49 9.95 7.90 -4.55
N GLN A 50 9.74 6.87 -5.39
CA GLN A 50 8.70 5.88 -5.15
C GLN A 50 9.06 5.02 -3.93
N GLN A 51 8.15 4.95 -2.97
CA GLN A 51 8.29 4.08 -1.81
C GLN A 51 8.15 2.61 -2.20
N ARG A 52 8.92 1.78 -1.50
CA ARG A 52 8.82 0.33 -1.54
C ARG A 52 7.99 -0.15 -0.36
N PHE A 53 7.22 -1.19 -0.59
CA PHE A 53 6.33 -1.76 0.40
C PHE A 53 6.64 -3.23 0.59
N TRP A 54 6.84 -3.63 1.84
CA TRP A 54 6.83 -5.03 2.25
C TRP A 54 5.38 -5.48 2.43
N PHE A 55 5.03 -6.56 1.75
CA PHE A 55 3.75 -7.25 1.82
C PHE A 55 3.96 -8.62 2.48
N GLY A 56 3.76 -8.70 3.79
CA GLY A 56 3.87 -9.94 4.55
C GLY A 56 2.57 -10.70 4.63
N TYR A 57 2.53 -11.91 4.08
CA TYR A 57 1.31 -12.72 4.07
C TYR A 57 1.10 -13.46 5.39
N TYR A 58 -0.10 -13.32 5.95
CA TYR A 58 -0.57 -14.04 7.12
C TYR A 58 -1.77 -14.91 6.79
N GLU A 59 -1.71 -16.19 7.17
CA GLU A 59 -2.84 -17.12 7.14
C GLU A 59 -3.60 -17.14 8.46
N GLY A 60 -4.89 -17.46 8.37
CA GLY A 60 -5.81 -17.60 9.50
C GLY A 60 -7.23 -17.27 9.09
N GLN A 61 -8.05 -16.87 10.06
CA GLN A 61 -9.44 -16.46 9.85
C GLN A 61 -9.55 -15.30 8.85
N ASP A 62 -8.64 -14.33 8.93
CA ASP A 62 -8.57 -13.17 8.04
C ASP A 62 -7.26 -13.19 7.23
N ALA A 63 -7.16 -14.08 6.24
CA ALA A 63 -5.94 -14.16 5.43
C ALA A 63 -5.71 -12.91 4.55
N GLY A 64 -4.46 -12.45 4.51
CA GLY A 64 -4.05 -11.28 3.73
C GLY A 64 -2.63 -10.81 4.05
N TYR A 65 -2.30 -9.63 3.54
CA TYR A 65 -0.99 -9.01 3.57
C TYR A 65 -0.96 -7.86 4.57
N GLN A 66 -0.09 -7.96 5.56
CA GLN A 66 0.31 -6.79 6.31
C GLN A 66 1.23 -5.95 5.41
N VAL A 67 0.94 -4.65 5.34
CA VAL A 67 1.73 -3.71 4.53
C VAL A 67 2.60 -2.86 5.46
N ARG A 68 3.88 -2.74 5.11
CA ARG A 68 4.87 -1.91 5.76
C ARG A 68 5.68 -1.17 4.72
N THR A 69 6.05 0.06 5.01
CA THR A 69 6.97 0.80 4.14
C THR A 69 8.38 0.36 4.45
N VAL A 70 9.16 0.10 3.40
CA VAL A 70 10.56 -0.29 3.50
C VAL A 70 11.40 0.70 2.71
N MET A 71 12.65 0.86 3.11
CA MET A 71 13.49 1.95 2.60
C MET A 71 13.82 1.73 1.11
N SER A 72 13.61 2.78 0.31
CA SER A 72 14.07 2.83 -1.09
C SER A 72 15.54 3.27 -1.19
N GLY A 73 16.02 4.07 -0.23
CA GLY A 73 17.37 4.63 -0.10
C GLY A 73 17.60 5.28 1.27
N ASP A 74 18.77 5.93 1.47
CA ASP A 74 19.26 6.39 2.79
C ASP A 74 18.36 7.42 3.50
N ASP A 75 17.53 8.15 2.75
CA ASP A 75 16.61 9.20 3.25
C ASP A 75 15.12 8.90 2.94
N SER A 76 14.81 7.75 2.35
CA SER A 76 13.51 7.52 1.70
C SER A 76 12.43 6.96 2.63
N ALA A 77 12.76 6.69 3.90
CA ALA A 77 11.87 5.99 4.82
C ALA A 77 11.52 6.84 6.03
N HIS A 78 10.74 7.88 5.76
CA HIS A 78 9.74 8.47 6.66
C HIS A 78 9.53 9.90 6.18
N ARG A 79 8.40 10.14 5.54
CA ARG A 79 7.80 11.47 5.64
C ARG A 79 6.93 11.46 6.88
N THR A 80 7.23 12.35 7.82
CA THR A 80 6.27 12.68 8.87
C THR A 80 5.00 13.18 8.19
N ILE A 81 3.84 12.95 8.82
CA ILE A 81 2.49 13.41 8.40
C ILE A 81 2.44 14.82 7.78
N TRP A 82 3.38 15.67 8.14
CA TRP A 82 3.48 17.06 7.78
C TRP A 82 4.00 17.35 6.37
N ASP A 83 4.64 16.39 5.68
CA ASP A 83 5.24 16.63 4.35
C ASP A 83 4.34 16.33 3.16
N LEU A 84 3.15 15.76 3.39
CA LEU A 84 2.10 15.74 2.37
C LEU A 84 1.21 16.96 2.57
N SER A 85 1.36 17.96 1.71
CA SER A 85 0.33 18.99 1.59
C SER A 85 -0.98 18.30 1.24
N PHE A 86 -1.99 18.37 2.12
CA PHE A 86 -3.28 17.69 1.94
C PHE A 86 -3.79 17.80 0.48
N ASN A 87 -3.66 18.99 -0.12
CA ASN A 87 -4.04 19.36 -1.49
C ASN A 87 -3.45 18.53 -2.66
N LYS A 88 -2.53 17.60 -2.40
CA LYS A 88 -1.83 16.84 -3.47
C LYS A 88 -1.78 15.33 -3.25
N SER A 89 -2.54 14.84 -2.26
CA SER A 89 -2.61 13.43 -1.90
C SER A 89 -4.04 13.03 -1.56
N VAL A 90 -4.39 11.79 -1.83
CA VAL A 90 -5.69 11.21 -1.46
C VAL A 90 -5.39 9.95 -0.63
N GLY A 91 -5.96 9.81 0.57
CA GLY A 91 -5.53 8.78 1.53
C GLY A 91 -6.66 8.00 2.22
N TYR A 92 -6.39 6.74 2.54
CA TYR A 92 -7.23 5.91 3.40
C TYR A 92 -6.66 5.86 4.81
N TYR A 93 -7.47 6.28 5.79
CA TYR A 93 -7.07 6.34 7.20
C TYR A 93 -8.07 5.57 8.06
N GLN A 94 -7.76 4.32 8.40
CA GLN A 94 -8.57 3.56 9.35
C GLN A 94 -7.92 3.53 10.72
N LYS A 95 -8.71 3.84 11.76
CA LYS A 95 -8.34 3.50 13.12
C LYS A 95 -8.70 2.03 13.38
N SER A 96 -7.70 1.21 13.69
CA SER A 96 -7.89 -0.19 14.06
C SER A 96 -6.96 -0.56 15.22
N ASP A 97 -7.47 -1.31 16.20
CA ASP A 97 -6.66 -1.86 17.28
C ASP A 97 -5.89 -3.11 16.87
N LYS A 98 -6.24 -3.71 15.73
CA LYS A 98 -5.58 -4.88 15.14
C LYS A 98 -4.88 -4.51 13.82
N PRO A 99 -3.78 -5.19 13.45
CA PRO A 99 -3.18 -5.03 12.12
C PRO A 99 -4.20 -5.28 11.00
N VAL A 100 -4.21 -4.42 9.99
CA VAL A 100 -5.05 -4.58 8.79
C VAL A 100 -4.32 -5.47 7.79
N LEU A 101 -5.00 -6.53 7.33
CA LEU A 101 -4.47 -7.49 6.34
C LEU A 101 -5.10 -7.26 4.97
N TRP A 102 -4.37 -6.60 4.09
CA TRP A 102 -4.79 -6.26 2.73
C TRP A 102 -4.88 -7.49 1.84
N ARG A 103 -5.77 -7.47 0.85
CA ARG A 103 -5.84 -8.49 -0.20
C ARG A 103 -5.37 -7.86 -1.48
N VAL A 104 -4.34 -8.43 -2.08
CA VAL A 104 -3.86 -8.06 -3.40
C VAL A 104 -4.60 -8.93 -4.42
N ARG A 105 -5.25 -8.30 -5.39
CA ARG A 105 -5.87 -8.98 -6.51
C ARG A 105 -5.23 -8.54 -7.82
N VAL A 106 -4.99 -9.49 -8.71
CA VAL A 106 -4.50 -9.27 -10.07
C VAL A 106 -5.59 -9.79 -10.99
N GLU A 107 -6.05 -8.98 -11.94
CA GLU A 107 -7.12 -9.35 -12.89
C GLU A 107 -8.39 -9.86 -12.15
N GLY A 108 -8.69 -9.29 -10.97
CA GLY A 108 -9.84 -9.67 -10.13
C GLY A 108 -9.65 -10.91 -9.25
N ALA A 109 -8.62 -11.72 -9.49
CA ALA A 109 -8.29 -12.92 -8.71
C ALA A 109 -7.32 -12.60 -7.56
N LYS A 110 -7.44 -13.30 -6.42
CA LYS A 110 -6.48 -13.15 -5.32
C LYS A 110 -5.09 -13.63 -5.76
N LEU A 111 -4.07 -12.82 -5.53
CA LEU A 111 -2.68 -13.22 -5.74
C LEU A 111 -2.34 -14.42 -4.84
N GLN A 112 -1.91 -15.53 -5.45
CA GLN A 112 -1.57 -16.76 -4.73
C GLN A 112 -0.09 -16.84 -4.39
N MET A 113 0.76 -16.76 -5.43
CA MET A 113 2.21 -16.76 -5.31
C MET A 113 2.74 -15.54 -6.09
N PRO A 114 3.45 -14.61 -5.43
CA PRO A 114 4.09 -13.51 -6.13
C PRO A 114 5.34 -14.00 -6.88
N GLU A 115 5.60 -13.39 -8.03
CA GLU A 115 6.82 -13.56 -8.83
C GLU A 115 7.45 -12.18 -9.03
N VAL A 116 8.77 -12.14 -9.23
CA VAL A 116 9.47 -10.89 -9.58
C VAL A 116 9.09 -10.51 -11.00
N ARG A 117 8.12 -9.60 -11.13
CA ARG A 117 7.60 -9.09 -12.40
C ARG A 117 6.69 -7.89 -12.16
N ILE A 118 6.31 -7.26 -13.26
CA ILE A 118 5.22 -6.29 -13.29
C ILE A 118 3.89 -7.04 -13.43
N TYR A 119 2.94 -6.64 -12.60
CA TYR A 119 1.54 -7.00 -12.66
C TYR A 119 0.73 -5.75 -13.01
N GLU A 120 -0.18 -5.91 -13.97
CA GLU A 120 -1.18 -4.91 -14.31
C GLU A 120 -2.53 -5.28 -13.68
N ASP A 121 -3.51 -4.37 -13.76
CA ASP A 121 -4.86 -4.55 -13.23
C ASP A 121 -4.87 -4.99 -11.76
N VAL A 122 -3.93 -4.46 -10.98
CA VAL A 122 -3.81 -4.77 -9.55
C VAL A 122 -4.79 -3.91 -8.78
N THR A 123 -5.48 -4.53 -7.83
CA THR A 123 -6.38 -3.84 -6.92
C THR A 123 -6.10 -4.27 -5.47
N LEU A 124 -6.25 -3.33 -4.55
CA LEU A 124 -6.09 -3.56 -3.11
C LEU A 124 -7.46 -3.58 -2.44
N ALA A 125 -7.71 -4.57 -1.59
CA ALA A 125 -8.96 -4.68 -0.83
C ALA A 125 -8.67 -4.87 0.65
N MET A 126 -9.56 -4.40 1.51
CA MET A 126 -9.46 -4.68 2.94
C MET A 126 -10.04 -6.04 3.35
N PRO A 127 -9.72 -6.53 4.56
CA PRO A 127 -10.52 -7.57 5.21
C PRO A 127 -11.99 -7.12 5.27
N GLY A 128 -12.92 -7.98 4.87
CA GLY A 128 -14.36 -7.65 4.92
C GLY A 128 -14.99 -7.06 3.65
N GLN A 129 -14.34 -7.22 2.48
CA GLN A 129 -14.93 -7.23 1.12
C GLN A 129 -14.73 -6.01 0.22
N ALA A 130 -14.49 -4.81 0.73
CA ALA A 130 -14.54 -3.63 -0.13
C ALA A 130 -13.16 -3.17 -0.63
N MET A 131 -13.12 -2.79 -1.91
CA MET A 131 -11.93 -2.37 -2.64
C MET A 131 -11.52 -0.95 -2.28
N MET A 132 -10.22 -0.68 -2.32
CA MET A 132 -9.69 0.67 -2.23
C MET A 132 -10.19 1.49 -3.42
N SER A 133 -10.86 2.59 -3.13
CA SER A 133 -11.70 3.29 -4.11
C SER A 133 -11.88 4.75 -3.74
N VAL A 134 -12.21 5.59 -4.72
CA VAL A 134 -12.40 7.03 -4.56
C VAL A 134 -13.84 7.45 -4.86
N ALA A 135 -14.28 8.54 -4.25
CA ALA A 135 -15.60 9.09 -4.51
C ALA A 135 -15.71 9.62 -5.95
N ASN A 136 -16.93 9.79 -6.45
CA ASN A 136 -17.17 10.36 -7.78
C ASN A 136 -17.12 11.89 -7.71
N ARG A 137 -15.90 12.46 -7.71
CA ARG A 137 -15.62 13.91 -7.71
C ARG A 137 -14.37 14.21 -8.53
N ALA A 138 -14.12 15.50 -8.79
CA ALA A 138 -12.93 15.91 -9.52
C ALA A 138 -11.67 15.46 -8.76
N PRO A 139 -10.61 15.03 -9.47
CA PRO A 139 -9.36 14.63 -8.85
C PRO A 139 -8.87 15.67 -7.84
N TRP A 140 -8.45 15.20 -6.67
CA TRP A 140 -7.81 16.02 -5.62
C TRP A 140 -8.71 17.02 -4.87
N ASP A 141 -10.00 17.14 -5.22
CA ASP A 141 -10.94 18.03 -4.50
C ASP A 141 -11.41 17.44 -3.15
N GLU A 142 -11.37 16.11 -3.00
CA GLU A 142 -11.56 15.43 -1.73
C GLU A 142 -10.47 14.37 -1.52
N HIS A 143 -9.65 14.60 -0.51
CA HIS A 143 -8.41 13.88 -0.18
C HIS A 143 -8.64 12.48 0.42
N TYR A 144 -9.77 11.84 0.16
CA TYR A 144 -10.17 10.61 0.84
C TYR A 144 -10.24 9.42 -0.12
N VAL A 145 -9.24 8.56 -0.04
CA VAL A 145 -9.36 7.19 -0.53
C VAL A 145 -10.24 6.49 0.48
N GLY A 146 -11.35 5.95 0.01
CA GLY A 146 -12.29 5.20 0.79
C GLY A 146 -12.26 3.72 0.42
N ILE A 147 -13.25 3.03 0.96
CA ILE A 147 -13.50 1.62 0.71
C ILE A 147 -14.94 1.49 0.24
N GLY A 148 -15.15 0.74 -0.84
CA GLY A 148 -16.48 0.53 -1.43
C GLY A 148 -17.10 1.82 -2.01
N ARG A 149 -16.27 2.76 -2.44
CA ARG A 149 -16.67 3.93 -3.22
C ARG A 149 -16.84 3.56 -4.71
N PRO A 150 -17.53 4.38 -5.51
CA PRO A 150 -17.88 4.03 -6.90
C PRO A 150 -16.67 3.75 -7.80
N ASN A 151 -15.54 4.42 -7.58
CA ASN A 151 -14.39 4.34 -8.48
C ASN A 151 -13.29 3.50 -7.83
N THR A 152 -13.19 2.23 -8.20
CA THR A 152 -12.09 1.35 -7.74
C THR A 152 -10.75 1.84 -8.28
N LEU A 153 -9.73 1.83 -7.42
CA LEU A 153 -8.37 2.17 -7.81
C LEU A 153 -7.66 0.92 -8.35
N TYR A 154 -7.13 1.08 -9.56
CA TYR A 154 -6.28 0.14 -10.27
C TYR A 154 -4.83 0.61 -10.24
N PHE A 155 -3.94 -0.36 -10.08
CA PHE A 155 -2.52 -0.16 -9.94
C PHE A 155 -1.74 -1.03 -10.92
N ARG A 156 -0.62 -0.49 -11.37
CA ARG A 156 0.53 -1.28 -11.80
C ARG A 156 1.37 -1.58 -10.56
N MET A 157 1.60 -2.86 -10.30
CA MET A 157 2.44 -3.34 -9.19
C MET A 157 3.74 -3.91 -9.76
N ASP A 158 4.87 -3.40 -9.32
CA ASP A 158 6.19 -3.92 -9.69
C ASP A 158 6.78 -4.69 -8.50
N VAL A 159 6.76 -6.02 -8.59
CA VAL A 159 7.31 -6.90 -7.54
C VAL A 159 8.81 -7.03 -7.76
N GLN A 160 9.57 -6.61 -6.75
CA GLN A 160 11.02 -6.51 -6.80
C GLN A 160 11.72 -7.67 -6.10
N GLU A 161 11.11 -8.19 -5.04
CA GLU A 161 11.64 -9.31 -4.25
C GLU A 161 10.49 -10.21 -3.79
N THR A 162 10.70 -11.52 -3.77
CA THR A 162 9.74 -12.52 -3.30
C THR A 162 10.39 -13.40 -2.23
N ASN A 163 9.57 -14.18 -1.50
CA ASN A 163 10.06 -15.03 -0.40
C ASN A 163 10.80 -14.21 0.69
N VAL A 164 10.32 -13.00 0.96
CA VAL A 164 10.95 -12.10 1.93
C VAL A 164 10.59 -12.51 3.37
N PRO A 165 11.54 -12.48 4.31
CA PRO A 165 11.32 -12.87 5.72
C PRO A 165 10.30 -11.98 6.42
N GLU A 166 9.86 -12.42 7.61
CA GLU A 166 8.98 -11.63 8.46
C GLU A 166 9.65 -10.30 8.81
N PHE A 167 8.85 -9.22 8.80
CA PHE A 167 9.34 -7.89 9.12
C PHE A 167 9.65 -7.81 10.62
N VAL A 168 10.91 -7.62 10.97
CA VAL A 168 11.35 -7.45 12.37
C VAL A 168 11.55 -5.97 12.70
N ASN A 169 12.25 -5.23 11.84
CA ASN A 169 12.52 -3.80 11.99
C ASN A 169 12.86 -3.14 10.65
N PHE A 170 12.97 -1.81 10.65
CA PHE A 170 13.31 -1.04 9.45
C PHE A 170 14.76 -1.25 8.98
N ASP A 171 15.69 -1.50 9.90
CA ASP A 171 17.11 -1.70 9.57
C ASP A 171 17.34 -2.96 8.71
N GLN A 172 16.46 -3.96 8.82
CA GLN A 172 16.45 -5.16 7.98
C GLN A 172 16.36 -4.85 6.47
N TYR A 173 15.73 -3.74 6.10
CA TYR A 173 15.52 -3.34 4.70
C TYR A 173 16.29 -2.05 4.35
N ARG A 174 17.22 -1.62 5.20
CA ARG A 174 18.23 -0.61 4.85
C ARG A 174 19.17 -1.21 3.82
N ARG A 175 19.04 -0.83 2.56
CA ARG A 175 20.06 -1.15 1.56
C ARG A 175 21.38 -0.52 2.04
N ARG A 176 22.43 -1.33 2.14
CA ARG A 176 23.81 -0.85 2.32
C ARG A 176 24.37 -0.36 1.00
#